data_AF-A0A3M1YZV5-F1
#
_entry.id   AF-A0A3M1YZV5-F1
#
_cell.length_a   1.000
_cell.length_b   1.000
_cell.length_c   1.000
_cell.angle_alpha   90.00
_cell.angle_beta   90.00
_cell.angle_gamma   90.00
#
_symmetry.space_group_name_H-M   'P 1'
#
loop_
_entity.id
_entity.type
_entity.pdbx_description
1 polymer ?
#
loop_
_entity_poly.entity_id
_entity_poly.type
_entity_poly.pdbx_seq_one_letter_code
_entity_poly.pdbx_strand_id
1 'polypeptide(L)'
;TTLYKILVENPKIIVEISSHTDSKGDDEYNMKLSQRRAESVVNYLIKKGIEKERLHAKGYGETKPIAPNVNPDGSDNPEGRAKNRRTEFKIIGILPTKYSDVLYEE
;
A
#
# COMPACT_ATOMS: atom_id res chain seq x y z
N THR A 1 7.32 -9.39 13.37
CA THR A 1 6.26 -8.44 13.78
C THR A 1 5.28 -8.25 12.64
N THR A 2 3.97 -8.23 12.88
CA THR A 2 2.94 -8.02 11.84
C THR A 2 2.61 -6.53 11.67
N LEU A 3 2.10 -6.12 10.50
CA LEU A 3 1.64 -4.72 10.29
C LEU A 3 0.60 -4.29 11.33
N TYR A 4 -0.32 -5.17 11.70
CA TYR A 4 -1.28 -4.92 12.77
C TYR A 4 -0.58 -4.54 14.09
N LYS A 5 0.43 -5.30 14.51
CA LYS A 5 1.18 -5.03 15.74
C LYS A 5 1.87 -3.66 15.69
N ILE A 6 2.47 -3.30 14.56
CA ILE A 6 3.09 -1.97 14.36
C ILE A 6 2.05 -0.86 14.54
N LEU A 7 0.85 -1.02 13.96
CA LEU A 7 -0.21 -0.01 14.04
C LEU A 7 -0.82 0.11 15.45
N VAL A 8 -0.85 -0.98 16.22
CA VAL A 8 -1.27 -0.96 17.63
C VAL A 8 -0.22 -0.25 18.49
N GLU A 9 1.06 -0.55 18.30
CA GLU A 9 2.16 0.05 19.07
C GLU A 9 2.39 1.52 18.72
N ASN A 10 1.94 1.96 17.53
CA ASN A 10 2.13 3.32 17.03
C ASN A 10 0.78 3.96 16.68
N PRO A 11 -0.06 4.35 17.66
CA PRO A 11 -1.46 4.72 17.42
C PRO A 11 -1.64 5.98 16.56
N LYS A 12 -0.59 6.76 16.34
CA LYS A 12 -0.65 8.01 15.57
C LYS A 12 -0.22 7.88 14.11
N ILE A 13 0.47 6.81 13.71
CA ILE A 13 0.97 6.73 12.33
C ILE A 13 -0.18 6.50 11.34
N ILE A 14 -0.06 7.15 10.19
CA ILE A 14 -0.90 6.98 9.02
C ILE A 14 -0.09 6.20 7.99
N VAL A 15 -0.68 5.14 7.45
CA VAL A 15 -0.02 4.27 6.46
C VAL A 15 -0.78 4.22 5.14
N GLU A 16 -0.04 4.26 4.05
CA GLU A 16 -0.51 3.77 2.75
C GLU A 16 -0.19 2.28 2.65
N ILE A 17 -1.17 1.48 2.27
CA ILE A 17 -1.02 0.08 1.87
C ILE A 17 -1.22 0.03 0.38
N SER A 18 -0.18 -0.34 -0.34
CA SER A 18 -0.15 -0.31 -1.79
C SER A 18 0.03 -1.70 -2.38
N SER A 19 -0.70 -2.02 -3.43
CA SER A 19 -0.56 -3.30 -4.14
C SER A 19 -0.21 -3.07 -5.60
N HIS A 20 0.55 -4.00 -6.16
CA HIS A 20 1.10 -3.96 -7.50
C HIS A 20 0.86 -5.30 -8.21
N THR A 21 0.74 -5.26 -9.52
CA THR A 21 0.67 -6.45 -10.39
C THR A 21 1.94 -6.58 -11.21
N ASP A 22 2.11 -7.73 -11.86
CA ASP A 22 3.01 -7.80 -13.00
C ASP A 22 2.31 -7.27 -14.27
N SER A 23 3.00 -7.31 -15.41
CA SER A 23 2.47 -6.82 -16.69
C SER A 23 1.60 -7.83 -17.45
N LYS A 24 1.01 -8.83 -16.78
CA LYS A 24 0.06 -9.76 -17.41
C LYS A 24 -1.36 -9.26 -17.16
N GLY A 25 -2.14 -9.14 -18.23
CA GLY A 25 -3.50 -8.59 -18.19
C GLY A 25 -3.56 -7.19 -18.78
N ASP A 26 -4.77 -6.63 -18.88
CA ASP A 26 -4.96 -5.26 -19.31
C ASP A 26 -4.75 -4.27 -18.14
N ASP A 27 -4.33 -3.05 -18.48
CA ASP A 27 -4.02 -1.99 -17.51
C ASP A 27 -5.19 -1.70 -16.56
N GLU A 28 -6.41 -1.67 -17.07
CA GLU A 28 -7.61 -1.36 -16.29
C GLU A 28 -7.91 -2.49 -15.29
N TYR A 29 -7.82 -3.73 -15.73
CA TYR A 29 -7.94 -4.91 -14.88
C TYR A 29 -6.87 -4.93 -13.81
N ASN A 30 -5.61 -4.66 -14.17
CA ASN A 30 -4.49 -4.64 -13.22
C ASN A 30 -4.63 -3.53 -12.18
N MET A 31 -5.13 -2.36 -12.59
CA MET A 31 -5.48 -1.28 -11.68
C MET A 31 -6.60 -1.69 -10.71
N LYS A 32 -7.70 -2.25 -11.22
CA LYS A 32 -8.83 -2.74 -10.38
C LYS A 32 -8.42 -3.89 -9.47
N LEU A 33 -7.60 -4.83 -9.94
CA LEU A 33 -7.12 -5.97 -9.17
C LEU A 33 -6.23 -5.50 -8.01
N SER A 34 -5.23 -4.68 -8.30
CA SER A 34 -4.35 -4.15 -7.27
C SER A 34 -5.11 -3.30 -6.25
N GLN A 35 -6.04 -2.45 -6.67
CA GLN A 35 -6.86 -1.65 -5.78
C GLN A 35 -7.69 -2.53 -4.82
N ARG A 36 -8.40 -3.53 -5.33
CA ARG A 36 -9.17 -4.48 -4.50
C ARG A 36 -8.30 -5.23 -3.49
N ARG A 37 -7.06 -5.58 -3.87
CA ARG A 37 -6.11 -6.24 -2.96
C ARG A 37 -5.69 -5.31 -1.82
N ALA A 38 -5.35 -4.06 -2.12
CA ALA A 38 -5.02 -3.07 -1.10
C ALA A 38 -6.21 -2.81 -0.15
N GLU A 39 -7.42 -2.66 -0.70
CA GLU A 39 -8.66 -2.49 0.07
C GLU A 39 -8.95 -3.69 0.96
N SER A 40 -8.71 -4.91 0.49
CA SER A 40 -8.88 -6.11 1.31
C SER A 40 -8.02 -6.09 2.57
N VAL A 41 -6.78 -5.59 2.47
CA VAL A 41 -5.87 -5.47 3.62
C VAL A 41 -6.35 -4.37 4.57
N VAL A 42 -6.74 -3.20 4.04
CA VAL A 42 -7.30 -2.11 4.85
C VAL A 42 -8.56 -2.57 5.58
N ASN A 43 -9.49 -3.22 4.89
CA ASN A 43 -10.73 -3.74 5.47
C ASN A 43 -10.46 -4.76 6.58
N TYR A 44 -9.44 -5.61 6.42
CA TYR A 44 -9.01 -6.52 7.47
C TYR A 44 -8.50 -5.78 8.72
N LEU A 45 -7.68 -4.75 8.54
CA LEU A 45 -7.15 -3.95 9.64
C LEU A 45 -8.23 -3.14 10.37
N ILE A 46 -9.20 -2.59 9.63
CA ILE A 46 -10.38 -1.92 10.19
C ILE A 46 -11.20 -2.89 11.04
N LYS A 47 -11.46 -4.10 10.52
CA LYS A 47 -12.16 -5.16 11.29
C LYS A 47 -11.41 -5.58 12.55
N LYS A 48 -10.09 -5.35 12.60
CA LYS A 48 -9.24 -5.59 13.78
C LYS A 48 -9.14 -4.38 14.72
N GLY A 49 -9.86 -3.30 14.44
CA GLY A 49 -9.96 -2.12 15.31
C GLY A 49 -8.99 -0.98 14.99
N ILE A 50 -8.28 -1.01 13.85
CA ILE A 50 -7.48 0.15 13.42
C ILE A 50 -8.41 1.19 12.79
N GLU A 51 -8.29 2.44 13.22
CA GLU A 51 -9.08 3.56 12.70
C GLU A 51 -8.87 3.77 11.20
N LYS A 52 -9.97 4.02 10.47
CA LYS A 52 -9.97 4.16 9.01
C LYS A 52 -9.11 5.33 8.55
N GLU A 53 -9.13 6.46 9.27
CA GLU A 53 -8.34 7.66 8.92
C GLU A 53 -6.82 7.41 8.91
N ARG A 54 -6.36 6.31 9.51
CA ARG A 54 -4.95 5.92 9.54
C ARG A 54 -4.53 5.06 8.36
N LEU A 55 -5.45 4.68 7.48
CA LEU A 55 -5.25 3.64 6.48
C LEU A 55 -5.67 4.13 5.08
N HIS A 56 -4.71 4.16 4.16
CA HIS A 56 -4.96 4.50 2.75
C HIS A 56 -4.69 3.28 1.86
N ALA A 57 -5.69 2.80 1.13
CA ALA A 57 -5.51 1.72 0.15
C ALA A 57 -5.18 2.31 -1.24
N LYS A 58 -4.10 1.82 -1.86
CA LYS A 58 -3.73 2.24 -3.22
C LYS A 58 -3.36 1.07 -4.14
N GLY A 59 -4.12 0.91 -5.22
CA GLY A 59 -3.72 0.11 -6.37
C GLY A 59 -2.80 0.90 -7.31
N TYR A 60 -1.70 0.28 -7.73
CA TYR A 60 -0.81 0.85 -8.75
C TYR A 60 -0.83 0.06 -10.07
N GLY A 61 -1.55 -1.06 -10.13
CA GLY A 61 -1.48 -2.00 -11.25
C GLY A 61 -0.01 -2.39 -11.53
N GLU A 62 0.35 -2.39 -12.81
CA GLU A 62 1.71 -2.71 -13.27
C GLU A 62 2.62 -1.48 -13.41
N THR A 63 2.12 -0.28 -13.08
CA THR A 63 2.79 1.00 -13.40
C THR A 63 4.06 1.30 -12.60
N LYS A 64 4.33 0.50 -11.55
CA LYS A 64 5.49 0.65 -10.64
C LYS A 64 6.27 -0.67 -10.48
N PRO A 65 6.87 -1.19 -11.58
CA PRO A 65 7.65 -2.42 -11.52
C PRO A 65 8.96 -2.18 -10.74
N ILE A 66 9.39 -3.18 -9.98
CA ILE A 66 10.67 -3.21 -9.27
C ILE A 66 11.67 -4.19 -9.89
N ALA A 67 11.21 -4.98 -10.88
CA ALA A 67 12.02 -5.85 -11.69
C ALA A 67 11.45 -5.93 -13.12
N PRO A 68 12.26 -6.28 -14.14
CA PRO A 68 11.78 -6.45 -15.50
C PRO A 68 10.72 -7.55 -15.61
N ASN A 69 9.60 -7.30 -16.30
CA ASN A 69 8.59 -8.35 -16.57
C ASN A 69 9.00 -9.28 -17.73
N VAL A 70 9.96 -8.85 -18.54
CA VAL A 70 10.56 -9.57 -19.68
C VAL A 70 12.08 -9.51 -19.60
N ASN A 71 12.75 -10.45 -20.24
CA ASN A 71 14.21 -10.47 -20.41
C ASN A 71 14.63 -9.50 -21.53
N PRO A 72 15.94 -9.19 -21.68
CA PRO A 72 16.43 -8.29 -22.72
C PRO A 72 16.08 -8.72 -24.16
N ASP A 73 15.91 -10.03 -24.38
CA ASP A 73 15.50 -10.61 -25.67
C ASP A 73 13.97 -10.58 -25.91
N GLY A 74 13.21 -9.98 -24.98
CA GLY A 74 11.74 -9.90 -25.02
C GLY A 74 11.03 -11.16 -24.52
N SER A 75 11.76 -12.22 -24.15
CA SER A 75 11.16 -13.42 -23.57
C SER A 75 10.59 -13.16 -22.18
N ASP A 76 9.65 -14.01 -21.76
CA ASP A 76 8.97 -13.90 -20.48
C ASP A 76 9.96 -14.01 -19.29
N ASN A 77 9.85 -13.13 -18.28
CA ASN A 77 10.68 -13.18 -17.06
C ASN A 77 9.84 -13.48 -15.80
N PRO A 78 9.61 -14.77 -15.45
CA PRO A 78 8.79 -15.16 -14.31
C PRO A 78 9.27 -14.62 -12.96
N GLU A 79 10.58 -14.53 -12.76
CA GLU A 79 11.18 -14.07 -11.50
C GLU A 79 10.91 -12.59 -11.26
N GLY A 80 11.09 -11.77 -12.30
CA GLY A 80 10.81 -10.34 -12.22
C GLY A 80 9.32 -10.06 -12.02
N ARG A 81 8.45 -10.80 -12.71
CA ARG A 81 6.99 -10.73 -12.47
C ARG A 81 6.61 -11.11 -11.04
N ALA A 82 7.22 -12.14 -10.48
CA ALA A 82 6.96 -12.54 -9.09
C ALA A 82 7.31 -11.42 -8.11
N LYS A 83 8.41 -10.68 -8.34
CA LYS A 83 8.77 -9.50 -7.54
C LYS A 83 7.76 -8.36 -7.70
N ASN A 84 7.20 -8.18 -8.90
CA ASN A 84 6.22 -7.13 -9.17
C ASN A 84 4.84 -7.41 -8.53
N ARG A 85 4.43 -8.68 -8.42
CA ARG A 85 3.21 -9.11 -7.70
C ARG A 85 3.36 -9.00 -6.18
N ARG A 86 3.35 -7.77 -5.65
CA ARG A 86 3.64 -7.47 -4.24
C ARG A 86 2.60 -6.54 -3.60
N THR A 87 2.57 -6.56 -2.28
CA THR A 87 1.89 -5.56 -1.46
C THR A 87 2.91 -4.98 -0.49
N GLU A 88 2.95 -3.65 -0.39
CA GLU A 88 3.85 -2.90 0.47
C GLU A 88 3.06 -1.95 1.37
N PHE A 89 3.71 -1.39 2.37
CA PHE A 89 3.15 -0.28 3.14
C PHE A 89 4.20 0.82 3.35
N LYS A 90 3.73 2.05 3.46
CA LYS A 90 4.56 3.25 3.72
C LYS A 90 3.93 4.07 4.83
N ILE A 91 4.74 4.61 5.72
CA ILE A 91 4.28 5.63 6.67
C ILE A 91 4.23 6.94 5.90
N ILE A 92 3.05 7.54 5.81
CA ILE A 92 2.82 8.76 5.03
C ILE A 92 2.49 9.98 5.90
N GLY A 93 2.33 9.78 7.21
CA GLY A 93 2.02 10.87 8.12
C GLY A 93 1.81 10.42 9.56
N ILE A 94 1.47 11.39 10.40
CA ILE A 94 1.13 11.21 11.81
C ILE A 94 -0.13 12.03 12.06
N LEU A 95 -1.11 11.46 12.79
CA LEU A 95 -2.30 12.18 13.22
C LEU A 95 -1.89 13.39 14.08
N PRO A 96 -2.50 14.58 13.85
CA PRO A 96 -2.22 15.76 14.64
C PRO A 96 -2.55 15.49 16.11
N THR A 97 -1.66 15.93 17.00
CA THR A 97 -1.96 15.95 18.44
C THR A 97 -2.88 17.13 18.72
N LYS A 98 -3.92 16.93 19.55
CA LYS A 98 -4.86 17.99 20.01
C LYS A 98 -4.22 19.27 20.60
N TYR A 99 -2.90 19.32 20.77
CA TYR A 99 -2.14 20.44 21.33
C TYR A 99 -1.29 21.20 20.29
N SER A 100 -1.32 20.84 19.00
CA SER A 100 -0.58 21.59 17.97
C SER A 100 -1.23 22.92 17.56
N ASP A 101 -2.48 23.16 17.99
CA ASP A 101 -3.25 24.36 17.62
C ASP A 101 -3.20 25.47 18.70
N VAL A 102 -2.36 25.33 19.73
CA VAL A 102 -2.29 26.27 20.89
C VAL A 102 -0.98 27.08 20.92
N LEU A 103 -0.29 27.21 19.80
CA LEU A 103 0.87 28.11 19.69
C LEU A 103 0.56 29.11 18.59
N TYR A 104 0.77 30.40 18.89
CA TYR A 104 0.44 31.59 18.10
C TYR A 104 -0.96 32.20 18.33
N GLU A 105 -1.20 32.67 19.56
CA GLU A 105 -1.87 33.95 19.76
C GLU A 105 -0.86 34.87 20.49
N GLU A 106 -0.29 35.84 19.77
CA GLU A 106 0.34 37.05 20.34
C GLU A 106 -0.63 38.21 20.20
#